data_AF-A0A8D0CFW8-F1
#
_entry.id   AF-A0A8D0CFW8-F1
#
_cell.length_a   1.000
_cell.length_b   1.000
_cell.length_c   1.000
_cell.angle_alpha   90.00
_cell.angle_beta   90.00
_cell.angle_gamma   90.00
#
_symmetry.space_group_name_H-M   'P 1'
#
loop_
_entity.id
_entity.type
_entity.pdbx_description
1 polymer ?
#
loop_
_entity_poly.entity_id
_entity_poly.type
_entity_poly.pdbx_seq_one_letter_code
_entity_poly.pdbx_strand_id
1 'polypeptide(L)'
;LKWRRSEPEKDQQSGTEGESVTLSCKYSANSEYVYLYWYRQNPNQAPQYLLYKAARSGSGEHSTNNRFKCTTSRDSTQLTIEALTMSDTAVYYCALRVAQ
;
A
#
# COMPACT_ATOMS: atom_id res chain seq x y z
N LEU A 1 -29.39 19.50 3.55
CA LEU A 1 -28.08 19.23 2.92
C LEU A 1 -27.56 17.90 3.46
N LYS A 2 -27.70 16.80 2.69
CA LYS A 2 -27.29 15.46 3.12
C LYS A 2 -25.91 15.19 2.54
N TRP A 3 -24.87 15.53 3.28
CA TRP A 3 -23.50 15.18 2.91
C TRP A 3 -23.37 13.65 2.99
N ARG A 4 -23.44 12.96 1.85
CA ARG A 4 -22.98 11.57 1.78
C ARG A 4 -21.47 11.63 1.93
N ARG A 5 -20.97 11.24 3.10
CA ARG A 5 -19.58 10.81 3.23
C ARG A 5 -19.43 9.65 2.24
N SER A 6 -18.67 9.82 1.16
CA SER A 6 -18.25 8.69 0.35
C SER A 6 -17.35 7.85 1.24
N GLU A 7 -17.84 6.70 1.70
CA GLU A 7 -16.98 5.69 2.30
C GLU A 7 -15.84 5.43 1.30
N PRO A 8 -14.56 5.52 1.70
CA PRO A 8 -13.50 5.03 0.83
C PRO A 8 -13.82 3.56 0.52
N GLU A 9 -13.67 3.16 -0.73
CA GLU A 9 -13.87 1.79 -1.17
C GLU A 9 -12.93 0.89 -0.36
N LYS A 10 -13.44 0.29 0.72
CA LYS A 10 -12.68 -0.57 1.61
C LYS A 10 -12.65 -1.95 0.98
N ASP A 11 -11.61 -2.21 0.21
CA ASP A 11 -11.30 -3.58 -0.17
C ASP A 11 -10.89 -4.36 1.10
N GLN A 12 -11.80 -5.20 1.56
CA GLN A 12 -11.53 -6.11 2.66
C GLN A 12 -10.84 -7.36 2.09
N GLN A 13 -9.64 -7.63 2.58
CA GLN A 13 -8.87 -8.82 2.26
C GLN A 13 -8.70 -9.65 3.54
N SER A 14 -8.79 -10.97 3.38
CA SER A 14 -8.62 -11.93 4.47
C SER A 14 -7.61 -12.99 4.00
N GLY A 15 -6.82 -13.51 4.92
CA GLY A 15 -5.86 -14.58 4.65
C GLY A 15 -5.65 -15.45 5.88
N THR A 16 -5.11 -16.65 5.66
CA THR A 16 -4.80 -17.59 6.74
C THR A 16 -3.39 -17.31 7.28
N GLU A 17 -3.16 -17.59 8.56
CA GLU A 17 -1.82 -17.50 9.15
C GLU A 17 -0.83 -18.39 8.37
N GLY A 18 0.36 -17.87 8.10
CA GLY A 18 1.40 -18.53 7.28
C GLY A 18 1.23 -18.38 5.76
N GLU A 19 0.04 -18.00 5.26
CA GLU A 19 -0.19 -17.73 3.84
C GLU A 19 0.29 -16.33 3.43
N SER A 20 0.14 -16.00 2.15
CA SER A 20 0.42 -14.67 1.61
C SER A 20 -0.86 -14.00 1.13
N VAL A 21 -0.96 -12.68 1.30
CA VAL A 21 -2.06 -11.88 0.75
C VAL A 21 -1.51 -10.73 -0.08
N THR A 22 -2.25 -10.33 -1.10
CA THR A 22 -1.89 -9.20 -1.95
C THR A 22 -2.97 -8.12 -1.90
N LEU A 23 -2.58 -6.93 -1.45
CA LEU A 23 -3.41 -5.74 -1.43
C LEU A 23 -3.14 -4.93 -2.69
N SER A 24 -4.18 -4.42 -3.35
CA SER A 24 -4.07 -3.62 -4.56
C SER A 24 -4.53 -2.19 -4.33
N CYS A 25 -3.83 -1.23 -4.91
CA CYS A 25 -4.21 0.18 -4.89
C CYS A 25 -4.01 0.79 -6.29
N LYS A 26 -5.06 1.46 -6.79
CA LYS A 26 -5.01 2.21 -8.05
C LYS A 26 -4.64 3.66 -7.79
N TYR A 27 -3.86 4.26 -8.68
CA TYR A 27 -3.46 5.66 -8.59
C TYR A 27 -3.43 6.32 -9.97
N SER A 28 -3.57 7.64 -9.98
CA SER A 28 -3.39 8.47 -11.16
C SER A 28 -2.39 9.57 -10.88
N ALA A 29 -1.48 9.81 -11.82
CA ALA A 29 -0.42 10.81 -11.72
C ALA A 29 -0.08 11.35 -13.11
N ASN A 30 0.28 12.62 -13.20
CA ASN A 30 0.68 13.30 -14.43
C ASN A 30 2.22 13.35 -14.63
N SER A 31 2.99 12.67 -13.79
CA SER A 31 4.46 12.64 -13.83
C SER A 31 4.97 11.23 -14.14
N GLU A 32 6.08 11.13 -14.89
CA GLU A 32 6.77 9.85 -15.13
C GLU A 32 7.67 9.45 -13.94
N TYR A 33 7.89 10.33 -12.98
CA TYR A 33 8.68 10.07 -11.77
C TYR A 33 7.76 9.98 -10.56
N VAL A 34 7.42 8.75 -10.20
CA VAL A 34 6.43 8.44 -9.16
C VAL A 34 7.08 7.58 -8.08
N TYR A 35 6.82 7.92 -6.82
CA TYR A 35 7.12 7.09 -5.66
C TYR A 35 5.82 6.66 -4.99
N LEU A 36 5.70 5.36 -4.76
CA LEU A 36 4.55 4.74 -4.10
C LEU A 36 4.99 4.18 -2.76
N TYR A 37 4.24 4.53 -1.73
CA TYR A 37 4.52 4.21 -0.35
C TYR A 37 3.41 3.34 0.22
N TRP A 38 3.77 2.41 1.10
CA TRP A 38 2.82 1.61 1.85
C TRP A 38 3.00 1.83 3.34
N TYR A 39 1.87 2.00 4.03
CA TYR A 39 1.78 2.19 5.46
C TYR A 39 0.80 1.20 6.07
N ARG A 40 1.06 0.79 7.30
CA ARG A 40 0.15 0.01 8.13
C ARG A 40 -0.35 0.86 9.29
N GLN A 41 -1.66 0.85 9.53
CA GLN A 41 -2.29 1.50 10.67
C GLN A 41 -3.06 0.48 11.51
N ASN A 42 -2.56 0.25 12.71
CA ASN A 42 -3.30 -0.49 13.73
C ASN A 42 -4.38 0.43 14.35
N PRO A 43 -5.43 -0.15 14.95
CA PRO A 43 -6.46 0.63 15.64
C PRO A 43 -5.85 1.62 16.64
N ASN A 44 -6.27 2.88 16.57
CA ASN A 44 -5.82 3.98 17.45
C ASN A 44 -4.32 4.32 17.39
N GLN A 45 -3.61 3.87 16.36
CA GLN A 45 -2.20 4.22 16.13
C GLN A 45 -2.05 5.12 14.90
N ALA A 46 -0.95 5.86 14.84
CA ALA A 46 -0.57 6.57 13.62
C ALA A 46 -0.13 5.58 12.53
N PRO A 47 -0.30 5.91 11.22
CA PRO A 47 0.24 5.09 10.14
C PRO A 47 1.75 4.89 10.26
N GLN A 48 2.19 3.64 10.20
CA GLN A 48 3.59 3.23 10.27
C GLN A 48 4.10 2.89 8.88
N TYR A 49 5.26 3.42 8.52
CA TYR A 49 5.90 3.17 7.24
C TYR A 49 6.34 1.70 7.10
N LEU A 50 6.06 1.08 5.94
CA LEU A 50 6.49 -0.27 5.60
C LEU A 50 7.54 -0.28 4.49
N LEU A 51 7.23 0.35 3.36
CA LEU A 51 8.09 0.34 2.19
C LEU A 51 7.76 1.46 1.21
N TYR A 52 8.68 1.70 0.29
CA TYR A 52 8.44 2.47 -0.92
C TYR A 52 9.02 1.77 -2.14
N LYS A 53 8.42 2.06 -3.30
CA LYS A 53 8.94 1.67 -4.61
C LYS A 53 8.70 2.78 -5.62
N ALA A 54 9.74 3.12 -6.38
CA ALA A 54 9.59 3.99 -7.53
C ALA A 54 8.83 3.25 -8.65
N ALA A 55 7.97 3.98 -9.35
CA ALA A 55 7.18 3.46 -10.46
C ALA A 55 7.45 4.25 -11.74
N ARG A 56 6.95 3.74 -12.87
CA ARG A 56 7.13 4.31 -14.22
C ARG A 56 8.61 4.43 -14.58
N SER A 57 9.14 5.64 -14.75
CA SER A 57 10.54 5.88 -15.12
C SER A 57 11.46 6.05 -13.91
N GLY A 58 10.93 6.03 -12.69
CA GLY A 58 11.72 6.11 -11.47
C GLY A 58 12.42 4.80 -11.12
N SER A 59 13.54 4.90 -10.42
CA SER A 59 14.24 3.77 -9.81
C SER A 59 14.38 3.98 -8.29
N GLY A 60 14.55 2.87 -7.57
CA GLY A 60 14.70 2.87 -6.12
C GLY A 60 13.56 2.16 -5.41
N GLU A 61 13.92 1.43 -4.37
CA GLU A 61 13.00 0.76 -3.48
C GLU A 61 13.64 0.62 -2.10
N HIS A 62 12.81 0.56 -1.08
CA HIS A 62 13.25 0.22 0.27
C HIS A 62 12.09 -0.44 1.00
N SER A 63 12.38 -1.52 1.71
CA SER A 63 11.42 -2.19 2.58
C SER A 63 12.02 -2.36 3.98
N THR A 64 11.20 -2.15 5.01
CA THR A 64 11.62 -2.35 6.40
C THR A 64 11.69 -3.84 6.78
N ASN A 65 11.07 -4.73 5.99
CA ASN A 65 11.03 -6.16 6.25
C ASN A 65 10.84 -6.96 4.95
N ASN A 66 11.59 -8.06 4.79
CA ASN A 66 11.56 -8.90 3.59
C ASN A 66 10.20 -9.59 3.33
N ARG A 67 9.33 -9.71 4.34
CA ARG A 67 7.96 -10.22 4.18
C ARG A 67 7.06 -9.27 3.38
N PHE A 68 7.40 -7.98 3.30
CA PHE A 68 6.64 -7.00 2.53
C PHE A 68 7.29 -6.81 1.16
N LYS A 69 6.58 -7.22 0.12
CA LYS A 69 6.99 -7.08 -1.28
C LYS A 69 6.07 -6.12 -2.00
N CYS A 70 6.66 -5.27 -2.83
CA CYS A 70 5.92 -4.26 -3.59
C CYS A 70 6.13 -4.47 -5.08
N THR A 71 5.03 -4.52 -5.82
CA THR A 71 5.01 -4.45 -7.28
C THR A 71 4.27 -3.21 -7.72
N THR A 72 4.70 -2.63 -8.83
CA THR A 72 4.16 -1.37 -9.34
C THR A 72 3.97 -1.47 -10.84
N SER A 73 2.85 -0.94 -11.32
CA SER A 73 2.53 -0.76 -12.73
C SER A 73 2.46 0.75 -13.06
N ARG A 74 1.85 1.12 -14.18
CA ARG A 74 1.72 2.53 -14.57
C ARG A 74 0.66 3.28 -13.75
N ASP A 75 -0.34 2.56 -13.26
CA ASP A 75 -1.56 3.08 -12.63
C ASP A 75 -1.99 2.27 -11.38
N SER A 76 -1.19 1.28 -10.96
CA SER A 76 -1.45 0.52 -9.74
C SER A 76 -0.18 0.15 -8.97
N THR A 77 -0.33 -0.07 -7.67
CA THR A 77 0.67 -0.69 -6.80
C THR A 77 0.02 -1.82 -6.03
N GLN A 78 0.79 -2.88 -5.82
CA GLN A 78 0.37 -4.01 -5.01
C GLN A 78 1.38 -4.26 -3.91
N LEU A 79 0.86 -4.51 -2.70
CA LEU A 79 1.61 -4.95 -1.54
C LEU A 79 1.31 -6.42 -1.29
N THR A 80 2.31 -7.27 -1.46
CA THR A 80 2.24 -8.67 -1.03
C THR A 80 2.85 -8.79 0.37
N ILE A 81 2.08 -9.35 1.29
CA ILE A 81 2.51 -9.66 2.65
C ILE A 81 2.66 -11.17 2.73
N GLU A 82 3.90 -11.63 2.93
CA GLU A 82 4.21 -13.06 3.05
C GLU A 82 4.18 -13.53 4.50
N ALA A 83 3.87 -14.81 4.70
CA ALA A 83 3.83 -15.46 6.01
C ALA A 83 3.01 -14.64 7.02
N LEU A 84 1.73 -14.47 6.73
CA LEU A 84 0.79 -13.70 7.54
C LEU A 84 0.81 -14.15 9.01
N THR A 85 0.67 -13.16 9.90
CA THR A 85 0.53 -13.35 11.34
C THR A 85 -0.68 -12.56 11.83
N MET A 86 -1.17 -12.86 13.04
CA MET A 86 -2.25 -12.07 13.66
C MET A 86 -1.92 -10.57 13.76
N SER A 87 -0.64 -10.23 13.89
CA SER A 87 -0.14 -8.84 13.95
C SER A 87 -0.22 -8.08 12.62
N ASP A 88 -0.51 -8.77 11.52
CA ASP A 88 -0.71 -8.17 10.20
C ASP A 88 -2.18 -7.75 9.98
N THR A 89 -3.07 -7.99 10.95
CA THR A 89 -4.46 -7.52 10.91
C THR A 89 -4.53 -6.02 11.17
N ALA A 90 -4.62 -5.21 10.11
CA ALA A 90 -4.60 -3.76 10.19
C ALA A 90 -5.22 -3.10 8.94
N VAL A 91 -5.35 -1.77 8.97
CA VAL A 91 -5.66 -1.01 7.74
C VAL A 91 -4.36 -0.67 7.04
N TYR A 92 -4.30 -0.91 5.73
CA TYR A 92 -3.14 -0.59 4.91
C TYR A 92 -3.45 0.59 3.99
N TYR A 93 -2.53 1.55 3.94
CA TYR A 93 -2.66 2.75 3.11
C TYR A 93 -1.55 2.78 2.07
N CYS A 94 -1.94 3.05 0.83
CA CYS A 94 -1.03 3.46 -0.22
C CYS A 94 -0.97 5.00 -0.28
N ALA A 95 0.22 5.55 -0.55
CA ALA A 95 0.37 6.97 -0.81
C ALA A 95 1.24 7.21 -2.05
N LEU A 96 0.89 8.26 -2.79
CA LEU A 96 1.55 8.68 -4.01
C LEU A 96 2.36 9.96 -3.75
N ARG A 97 3.61 10.00 -4.20
CA ARG A 97 4.39 11.22 -4.35
C ARG A 97 4.92 11.32 -5.77
N VAL A 98 4.73 12.47 -6.41
CA VAL A 98 5.39 12.79 -7.68
C VAL A 98 6.69 13.55 -7.39
N ALA A 99 7.77 13.22 -8.10
CA ALA A 99 8.96 14.08 -8.10
C ALA A 99 8.65 15.36 -8.90
N GLN A 100 9.11 16.50 -8.40
CA GLN A 100 9.05 17.80 -9.09
C GLN A 100 10.30 18.00 -9.92
#